data_AF-X1P8S4-F1
#
_entry.id   AF-X1P8S4-F1
#
_cell.length_a   1.000
_cell.length_b   1.000
_cell.length_c   1.000
_cell.angle_alpha   90.00
_cell.angle_beta   90.00
_cell.angle_gamma   90.00
#
_symmetry.space_group_name_H-M   'P 1'
#
loop_
_entity.id
_entity.type
_entity.pdbx_description
1 polymer ?
#
loop_
_entity_poly.entity_id
_entity_poly.type
_entity_poly.pdbx_seq_one_letter_code
_entity_poly.pdbx_strand_id
1 'polypeptide(L)'
;MTVHVGGEEKELIELEDAEREAMAVLRRRTHSRIKNLFIETSELKRTGDLIMYDIKGRLDFVTRPKGFLRKERVEERDFKITIDALTGKCIGARV
;
A
#
# COMPACT_ATOMS: atom_id res chain seq x y z
N MET A 1 7.50 -15.39 9.54
CA MET A 1 8.43 -14.83 10.58
C MET A 1 7.68 -14.68 11.90
N THR A 2 8.20 -15.09 13.07
CA THR A 2 7.46 -15.02 14.35
C THR A 2 7.94 -13.87 15.24
N VAL A 3 7.03 -13.25 15.99
CA VAL A 3 7.33 -12.16 16.92
C VAL A 3 6.71 -12.42 18.29
N HIS A 4 7.47 -12.10 19.33
CA HIS A 4 7.04 -12.23 20.72
C HIS A 4 6.28 -10.96 21.13
N VAL A 5 4.97 -11.08 21.30
CA VAL A 5 4.09 -9.99 21.78
C VAL A 5 3.36 -10.49 23.03
N GLY A 6 3.72 -9.97 24.20
CA GLY A 6 2.98 -10.27 25.44
C GLY A 6 3.05 -11.72 25.94
N GLY A 7 4.03 -12.51 25.51
CA GLY A 7 4.18 -13.92 25.92
C GLY A 7 3.52 -14.94 24.99
N GLU A 8 2.84 -14.49 23.93
CA GLU A 8 2.34 -15.34 22.85
C GLU A 8 3.22 -15.18 21.60
N GLU A 9 3.57 -16.31 20.96
CA GLU A 9 4.22 -16.32 19.66
C GLU A 9 3.14 -16.13 18.59
N LYS A 10 3.13 -14.96 17.94
CA LYS A 10 2.19 -14.69 16.84
C LYS A 10 2.92 -14.72 15.52
N GLU A 11 2.33 -15.42 14.58
CA GLU A 11 2.82 -15.52 13.22
C GLU A 11 2.49 -14.23 12.46
N LEU A 12 3.51 -13.60 11.88
CA LEU A 12 3.33 -12.47 10.99
C LEU A 12 2.92 -12.98 9.61
N ILE A 13 2.09 -12.19 8.92
CA ILE A 13 1.86 -12.41 7.49
C ILE A 13 3.17 -12.22 6.71
N GLU A 14 3.27 -12.89 5.56
CA GLU A 14 4.42 -12.72 4.68
C GLU A 14 4.37 -11.35 3.99
N LEU A 15 5.55 -10.81 3.64
CA LEU A 15 5.65 -9.50 3.01
C LEU A 15 4.86 -9.43 1.69
N GLU A 16 4.87 -10.52 0.92
CA GLU A 16 4.13 -10.62 -0.35
C GLU A 16 2.61 -10.44 -0.16
N ASP A 17 2.06 -10.95 0.95
CA ASP A 17 0.65 -10.79 1.27
C ASP A 17 0.33 -9.35 1.67
N ALA A 18 1.25 -8.69 2.39
CA ALA A 18 1.12 -7.27 2.73
C ALA A 18 1.15 -6.38 1.47
N GLU A 19 2.05 -6.67 0.52
CA GLU A 19 2.12 -5.96 -0.76
C GLU A 19 0.88 -6.19 -1.63
N ARG A 20 0.35 -7.43 -1.63
CA ARG A 20 -0.90 -7.77 -2.31
C ARG A 20 -2.07 -6.96 -1.75
N GLU A 21 -2.20 -6.87 -0.43
CA GLU A 21 -3.24 -6.06 0.20
C GLU A 21 -3.03 -4.56 -0.09
N ALA A 22 -1.80 -4.06 -0.05
CA ALA A 22 -1.49 -2.68 -0.40
C ALA A 22 -1.93 -2.34 -1.83
N MET A 23 -1.67 -3.24 -2.79
CA MET A 23 -2.15 -3.09 -4.17
C MET A 23 -3.68 -3.08 -4.25
N ALA A 24 -4.36 -3.96 -3.49
CA ALA A 24 -5.82 -3.99 -3.43
C ALA A 24 -6.40 -2.71 -2.83
N VAL A 25 -5.75 -2.12 -1.83
CA VAL A 25 -6.12 -0.80 -1.27
C VAL A 25 -5.95 0.31 -2.30
N LEU A 26 -4.81 0.35 -3.00
CA LEU A 26 -4.54 1.36 -4.03
C LEU A 26 -5.57 1.33 -5.15
N ARG A 27 -5.95 0.13 -5.63
CA ARG A 27 -7.00 -0.05 -6.63
C ARG A 27 -8.38 0.39 -6.14
N ARG A 28 -8.71 0.14 -4.86
CA ARG A 28 -9.99 0.57 -4.26
C ARG A 28 -10.07 2.09 -4.08
N ARG A 29 -8.94 2.76 -3.83
CA ARG A 29 -8.88 4.22 -3.58
C ARG A 29 -8.64 5.06 -4.83
N THR A 30 -8.07 4.47 -5.88
CA THR A 30 -7.80 5.18 -7.14
C THR A 30 -8.91 4.90 -8.13
N HIS A 31 -9.74 5.91 -8.42
CA HIS A 31 -10.82 5.79 -9.41
C HIS A 31 -10.34 5.85 -10.87
N SER A 32 -9.09 6.27 -11.08
CA SER A 32 -8.45 6.30 -12.39
C SER A 32 -7.73 5.00 -12.71
N ARG A 33 -7.54 4.73 -14.01
CA ARG A 33 -6.73 3.61 -14.47
C ARG A 33 -5.28 3.80 -14.03
N ILE A 34 -4.77 2.89 -13.21
CA ILE A 34 -3.35 2.80 -12.87
C ILE A 34 -2.61 2.25 -14.10
N LYS A 35 -1.61 2.99 -14.59
CA LYS A 35 -0.75 2.61 -15.71
C LYS A 35 0.47 1.84 -15.22
N ASN A 36 1.17 2.40 -14.23
CA ASN A 36 2.35 1.80 -13.60
C ASN A 36 2.24 1.92 -12.08
N LEU A 37 2.86 0.98 -11.37
CA LEU A 37 2.98 1.00 -9.92
C LEU A 37 4.38 0.49 -9.58
N PHE A 38 5.12 1.29 -8.81
CA PHE A 38 6.47 0.98 -8.36
C PHE A 38 6.47 0.98 -6.85
N ILE A 39 6.77 -0.17 -6.24
CA ILE A 39 7.05 -0.24 -4.80
C ILE A 39 8.53 0.11 -4.64
N GLU A 40 8.82 1.16 -3.89
CA GLU A 40 10.18 1.63 -3.64
C GLU A 40 10.73 1.11 -2.32
N THR A 41 9.83 0.89 -1.36
CA THR A 41 10.22 0.46 -0.01
C THR A 41 9.11 -0.36 0.62
N SER A 42 9.50 -1.47 1.22
CA SER A 42 8.64 -2.36 2.00
C SER A 42 9.37 -2.71 3.29
N GLU A 43 9.04 -2.04 4.39
CA GLU A 43 9.74 -2.17 5.67
C GLU A 43 8.82 -2.68 6.77
N LEU A 44 9.27 -3.68 7.53
CA LEU A 44 8.63 -4.05 8.79
C LEU A 44 9.02 -3.06 9.89
N LYS A 45 8.03 -2.44 10.52
CA LYS A 45 8.20 -1.47 11.60
C LYS A 45 7.43 -1.89 12.84
N ARG A 46 7.99 -1.56 13.99
CA ARG A 46 7.32 -1.70 15.29
C ARG A 46 7.15 -0.31 15.91
N THR A 47 5.93 0.02 16.32
CA THR A 47 5.61 1.27 17.03
C THR A 47 4.77 0.92 18.24
N GLY A 48 5.42 0.90 19.41
CA GLY A 48 4.83 0.34 20.62
C GLY A 48 4.50 -1.15 20.43
N ASP A 49 3.22 -1.48 20.59
CA ASP A 49 2.70 -2.85 20.44
C ASP A 49 2.28 -3.20 19.02
N LEU A 50 2.25 -2.21 18.12
CA LEU A 50 1.85 -2.41 16.73
C LEU A 50 3.06 -2.79 15.89
N ILE A 51 2.94 -3.91 15.17
CA ILE A 51 3.91 -4.37 14.18
C ILE A 51 3.24 -4.25 12.81
N MET A 52 3.88 -3.55 11.88
CA MET A 52 3.27 -3.15 10.62
C MET A 52 4.27 -3.14 9.47
N TYR A 53 3.81 -3.44 8.27
CA TYR A 53 4.53 -3.17 7.03
C TYR A 53 4.23 -1.74 6.56
N ASP A 54 5.28 -0.92 6.44
CA ASP A 54 5.26 0.41 5.83
C ASP A 54 5.70 0.29 4.37
N ILE A 55 4.72 0.37 3.45
CA ILE A 55 4.92 0.16 2.01
C ILE A 55 4.75 1.50 1.31
N LYS A 56 5.79 1.92 0.59
CA LYS A 56 5.84 3.21 -0.12
C LYS A 56 6.24 3.00 -1.56
N GLY A 57 5.80 3.94 -2.39
CA GLY A 57 6.25 4.00 -3.75
C GLY A 57 5.47 4.99 -4.57
N ARG A 58 5.46 4.77 -5.88
CA ARG A 58 4.88 5.67 -6.86
C ARG A 58 3.86 4.97 -7.73
N LEU A 59 2.81 5.71 -8.08
CA LEU A 59 1.78 5.26 -9.01
C LEU A 59 1.59 6.27 -10.13
N ASP A 60 1.50 5.74 -11.35
CA ASP A 60 1.13 6.50 -12.52
C ASP A 60 -0.35 6.23 -12.81
N PHE A 61 -1.19 7.25 -12.83
CA PHE A 61 -2.59 7.10 -13.19
C PHE A 61 -2.96 7.94 -14.39
N VAL A 62 -3.83 7.39 -15.24
CA VAL A 62 -4.33 8.08 -16.42
C VAL A 62 -5.45 9.01 -16.01
N THR A 63 -5.28 10.31 -16.23
CA THR A 63 -6.32 11.32 -16.06
C THR A 63 -6.90 11.71 -17.42
N ARG A 64 -8.24 11.72 -17.49
CA ARG A 64 -8.98 12.32 -18.60
C ARG A 64 -9.52 13.66 -18.11
N PRO A 65 -8.99 14.79 -18.57
CA PRO A 65 -9.58 16.08 -18.28
C PRO A 65 -11.03 16.09 -18.79
N LYS A 66 -11.96 16.71 -18.05
CA LYS A 66 -13.33 16.91 -18.53
C LYS A 66 -13.30 17.71 -19.84
N GLY A 67 -13.69 17.10 -20.96
CA GLY A 67 -13.76 17.72 -22.28
C GLY A 67 -13.46 16.75 -23.43
N PHE A 68 -14.32 16.71 -24.45
CA PHE A 68 -14.31 15.74 -25.55
C PHE A 68 -13.05 15.75 -26.44
N LEU A 69 -12.25 16.82 -26.37
CA LEU A 69 -11.06 17.07 -27.21
C LEU A 69 -9.72 17.00 -26.46
N ARG A 70 -9.71 16.68 -25.15
CA ARG A 70 -8.46 16.69 -24.38
C ARG A 70 -7.81 15.30 -24.38
N LYS A 71 -6.52 15.26 -24.76
CA LYS A 71 -5.69 14.05 -24.73
C LYS A 71 -5.56 13.53 -23.29
N GLU A 72 -5.53 12.21 -23.15
CA GLU A 72 -5.19 11.54 -21.90
C GLU A 72 -3.85 12.04 -21.37
N ARG A 73 -3.77 12.24 -20.05
CA ARG A 73 -2.52 12.57 -19.37
C ARG A 73 -2.18 11.47 -18.37
N VAL A 74 -0.90 11.32 -18.08
CA VAL A 74 -0.42 10.47 -17.00
C VAL A 74 0.05 11.40 -15.89
N GLU A 75 -0.47 11.19 -14.70
CA GLU A 75 -0.05 11.88 -13.49
C GLU A 75 0.66 10.88 -12.57
N GLU A 76 1.80 11.31 -12.01
CA GLU A 76 2.60 10.55 -11.05
C GLU A 76 2.24 11.00 -9.64
N ARG A 77 2.16 10.04 -8.71
CA ARG A 77 1.78 10.30 -7.33
C ARG A 77 2.40 9.29 -6.37
N ASP A 78 2.96 9.82 -5.30
CA ASP A 78 3.51 9.00 -4.22
C ASP A 78 2.37 8.39 -3.39
N PHE A 79 2.55 7.15 -2.96
CA PHE A 79 1.68 6.52 -2.00
C PHE A 79 2.46 6.03 -0.77
N LYS A 80 1.72 5.90 0.33
CA LYS A 80 2.16 5.23 1.55
C LYS A 80 1.00 4.41 2.09
N ILE A 81 1.18 3.10 2.17
CA ILE A 81 0.23 2.16 2.76
C ILE A 81 0.88 1.54 4.01
N THR A 82 0.08 1.36 5.04
CA THR A 82 0.49 0.73 6.29
C THR A 82 -0.43 -0.46 6.54
N ILE A 83 0.16 -1.64 6.60
CA ILE A 83 -0.53 -2.92 6.81
C ILE A 83 -0.13 -3.47 8.18
N ASP A 84 -1.10 -3.85 9.00
CA ASP A 84 -0.84 -4.57 10.24
C ASP A 84 -0.27 -5.96 9.91
N ALA A 85 0.93 -6.24 10.42
CA ALA A 85 1.67 -7.47 10.11
C ALA A 85 1.06 -8.72 10.78
N LEU A 86 0.20 -8.57 11.78
CA LEU A 86 -0.47 -9.68 12.45
C LEU A 86 -1.80 -10.04 11.77
N THR A 87 -2.53 -9.03 11.30
CA THR A 87 -3.88 -9.22 10.76
C THR A 87 -3.96 -9.14 9.23
N GLY A 88 -2.90 -8.63 8.60
CA GLY A 88 -2.87 -8.30 7.17
C GLY A 88 -3.81 -7.17 6.77
N LYS A 89 -4.40 -6.45 7.73
CA LYS A 89 -5.37 -5.38 7.45
C LYS A 89 -4.66 -4.06 7.18
N CYS A 90 -5.17 -3.30 6.21
CA CYS A 90 -4.75 -1.93 6.00
C CYS A 90 -5.21 -1.03 7.15
N ILE A 91 -4.26 -0.44 7.86
CA ILE A 91 -4.47 0.47 9.00
C ILE A 91 -4.15 1.93 8.67
N GLY A 92 -3.44 2.18 7.56
CA GLY A 92 -3.13 3.52 7.09
C GLY A 92 -2.96 3.55 5.58
N ALA A 93 -3.46 4.60 4.92
CA ALA A 93 -3.31 4.74 3.48
C ALA A 93 -3.35 6.22 3.07
N ARG A 94 -2.28 6.66 2.42
CA ARG A 94 -2.14 7.96 1.76
C ARG A 94 -1.84 7.68 0.29
N VAL A 95 -2.73 8.17 -0.58
CA VAL A 95 -2.67 8.03 -2.03
C VAL A 95 -2.99 9.38 -2.63
#